data_AF-A0A6J6EMT0-F1
#
_entry.id   AF-A0A6J6EMT0-F1
#
_cell.length_a   1.000
_cell.length_b   1.000
_cell.length_c   1.000
_cell.angle_alpha   90.00
_cell.angle_beta   90.00
_cell.angle_gamma   90.00
#
_symmetry.space_group_name_H-M   'P 1'
#
loop_
_entity.id
_entity.type
_entity.pdbx_description
1 polymer ?
#
loop_
_entity_poly.entity_id
_entity_poly.type
_entity_poly.pdbx_seq_one_letter_code
_entity_poly.pdbx_strand_id
1 'polypeptide(L)' 'MTDAEIIDYVDSDEPLNVAGGFTLDGLSAPFITKIEGDPSGIIGLSLPLLRKMIISLGYSWPELKNK' A
#
# COMPACT_ATOMS: atom_id res chain seq x y z
N MET A 1 11.21 -6.00 15.68
CA MET A 1 9.96 -6.64 16.10
C MET A 1 10.31 -7.80 17.02
N THR A 2 9.78 -7.75 18.23
CA THR A 2 9.93 -8.74 19.29
C THR A 2 8.72 -9.67 19.30
N ASP A 3 8.83 -10.84 19.94
CA ASP A 3 7.71 -11.79 20.02
C ASP A 3 6.47 -11.18 20.69
N ALA A 4 6.67 -10.30 21.68
CA ALA A 4 5.57 -9.59 22.33
C ALA A 4 4.82 -8.66 21.36
N GLU A 5 5.55 -7.94 20.50
CA GLU A 5 4.96 -7.08 19.47
C GLU A 5 4.23 -7.90 18.39
N ILE A 6 4.72 -9.10 18.07
CA ILE A 6 4.04 -10.00 17.13
C ILE A 6 2.71 -10.48 17.72
N ILE A 7 2.71 -10.94 18.97
CA ILE A 7 1.51 -11.45 19.64
C ILE A 7 0.46 -10.35 19.75
N ASP A 8 0.84 -9.15 20.21
CA ASP A 8 -0.04 -7.99 20.30
C ASP A 8 -0.67 -7.64 18.94
N TYR A 9 0.12 -7.66 17.87
CA TYR A 9 -0.40 -7.37 16.54
C TYR A 9 -1.33 -8.47 16.01
N VAL A 10 -1.03 -9.75 16.27
CA VAL A 10 -1.92 -10.87 15.90
C VAL A 10 -3.25 -10.79 16.65
N ASP A 11 -3.22 -10.45 17.94
CA ASP A 11 -4.43 -10.29 18.78
C ASP A 11 -5.33 -9.13 18.32
N SER A 12 -4.83 -8.23 17.47
CA SER A 12 -5.63 -7.15 16.87
C SER A 12 -6.57 -7.61 15.74
N ASP A 13 -6.46 -8.85 15.26
CA ASP A 13 -7.13 -9.42 14.08
C ASP A 13 -6.85 -8.71 12.73
N GLU A 14 -6.21 -7.54 12.70
CA GLU A 14 -5.80 -6.85 11.47
C GLU A 14 -5.01 -7.76 10.50
N PRO A 15 -3.96 -8.50 10.93
CA PRO A 15 -3.14 -9.27 10.00
C PRO A 15 -3.89 -10.44 9.33
N LEU A 16 -5.02 -10.88 9.90
CA LEU A 16 -5.84 -11.96 9.32
C LEU A 16 -6.65 -11.52 8.10
N ASN A 17 -6.83 -10.20 7.93
CA ASN A 17 -7.72 -9.62 6.93
C ASN A 17 -6.98 -8.99 5.74
N VAL A 18 -5.64 -9.08 5.71
CA VAL A 18 -4.81 -8.39 4.71
C VAL A 18 -3.75 -9.31 4.12
N ALA A 19 -3.39 -9.08 2.86
CA ALA A 19 -2.37 -9.86 2.19
C ALA A 19 -0.99 -9.64 2.84
N GLY A 20 -0.30 -10.74 3.15
CA GLY A 20 1.01 -10.69 3.80
C GLY A 20 0.98 -10.29 5.28
N GLY A 21 -0.20 -10.10 5.87
CA GLY A 21 -0.36 -9.80 7.28
C GLY A 21 0.19 -8.45 7.71
N PHE A 22 0.14 -7.43 6.84
CA PHE A 22 0.47 -6.05 7.21
C PHE A 22 -0.29 -5.04 6.35
N THR A 23 -0.42 -3.82 6.87
CA THR A 23 -0.94 -2.62 6.19
C THR A 23 0.09 -1.49 6.23
N LEU A 24 0.08 -0.61 5.22
CA LEU A 24 0.96 0.57 5.18
C LEU A 24 0.48 1.71 6.09
N ASP A 25 -0.80 1.71 6.43
CA ASP A 25 -1.52 2.79 7.10
C ASP A 25 -2.30 2.34 8.35
N GLY A 26 -2.18 1.06 8.74
CA GLY A 26 -2.77 0.50 9.97
C GLY A 26 -1.75 0.20 11.05
N LEU A 27 -2.05 -0.77 11.91
CA LEU A 27 -1.30 -1.04 13.15
C LEU A 27 0.11 -1.57 12.90
N SER A 28 0.38 -2.19 11.75
CA SER A 28 1.74 -2.62 11.39
C SER A 28 2.65 -1.49 10.91
N ALA A 29 2.12 -0.31 10.58
CA ALA A 29 2.88 0.78 9.98
C ALA A 29 4.15 1.19 10.77
N PRO A 30 4.15 1.23 12.12
CA PRO A 30 5.35 1.53 12.90
C PRO A 30 6.51 0.55 12.71
N PHE A 31 6.24 -0.69 12.28
CA PHE A 31 7.28 -1.70 12.04
C PHE A 31 7.94 -1.57 10.66
N ILE A 32 7.41 -0.71 9.78
CA ILE A 32 7.91 -0.53 8.42
C ILE A 32 9.05 0.49 8.43
N THR A 33 10.28 0.00 8.27
CA THR A 33 11.48 0.85 8.33
C THR A 33 11.87 1.46 6.98
N LYS A 34 11.45 0.85 5.87
CA LYS A 34 11.75 1.31 4.51
C LYS A 34 10.75 0.76 3.51
N ILE A 35 10.44 1.58 2.50
CA ILE A 35 9.71 1.15 1.30
C ILE A 35 10.61 1.43 0.10
N GLU A 36 10.72 0.46 -0.82
CA GLU A 36 11.39 0.61 -2.11
C GLU A 36 10.37 0.35 -3.24
N GLY A 37 10.21 1.32 -4.15
CA GLY A 37 9.21 1.26 -5.22
C GLY A 37 8.01 2.18 -4.99
N ASP A 38 6.83 1.77 -5.45
CA ASP A 38 5.60 2.58 -5.43
C ASP A 38 4.67 2.18 -4.26
N PRO A 39 4.47 3.01 -3.22
CA PRO A 39 3.60 2.68 -2.08
C PRO A 39 2.15 2.38 -2.48
N SER A 40 1.61 3.10 -3.46
CA SER A 40 0.27 2.82 -3.98
C SER A 40 0.15 1.41 -4.58
N GLY A 41 1.25 0.87 -5.11
CA GLY A 41 1.33 -0.49 -5.62
C GLY A 41 1.16 -1.53 -4.52
N ILE A 42 1.70 -1.27 -3.32
CA ILE A 42 1.54 -2.14 -2.14
C ILE A 42 0.08 -2.15 -1.67
N ILE A 43 -0.61 -1.01 -1.74
CA ILE A 43 -2.05 -0.91 -1.43
C ILE A 43 -2.89 -1.67 -2.48
N GLY A 44 -2.41 -1.77 -3.72
CA GLY A 44 -3.02 -2.61 -4.77
C GLY A 44 -2.89 -2.10 -6.20
N LEU A 45 -2.48 -0.84 -6.42
CA LEU A 45 -2.31 -0.28 -7.77
C LEU A 45 -1.23 0.80 -7.81
N SER A 46 -0.19 0.61 -8.63
CA SER A 46 0.80 1.66 -8.86
C SER A 46 0.19 2.83 -9.63
N LEU A 47 -0.11 3.92 -8.92
CA LEU A 47 -0.59 5.16 -9.52
C LEU A 47 0.47 5.83 -10.41
N PRO A 48 1.77 5.83 -10.08
CA PRO A 48 2.80 6.32 -10.99
C PRO A 48 2.84 5.54 -12.32
N LEU A 49 2.73 4.21 -12.27
CA LEU A 49 2.67 3.37 -13.47
C LEU A 49 1.39 3.63 -14.27
N LEU A 50 0.24 3.63 -13.60
CA LEU A 50 -1.06 3.93 -14.23
C LEU A 50 -1.00 5.29 -14.95
N ARG A 51 -0.49 6.33 -14.28
CA ARG A 51 -0.34 7.66 -14.88
C ARG A 51 0.53 7.63 -16.15
N LYS A 52 1.65 6.91 -16.13
CA LYS A 52 2.53 6.76 -17.31
C LYS A 52 1.79 6.06 -18.46
N MET A 53 1.02 5.01 -18.16
CA MET A 53 0.23 4.28 -19.15
C MET A 53 -0.86 5.16 -19.79
N ILE A 54 -1.63 5.91 -18.98
CA ILE A 54 -2.65 6.85 -19.47
C ILE A 54 -2.03 7.89 -20.41
N ILE A 55 -0.88 8.46 -20.04
CA ILE A 55 -0.14 9.42 -20.89
C ILE A 55 0.32 8.75 -22.19
N SER A 56 0.83 7.51 -22.14
CA SER A 56 1.26 6.78 -23.35
C SER A 56 0.13 6.47 -24.32
N LEU A 57 -1.11 6.39 -23.82
CA LEU A 57 -2.32 6.20 -24.62
C LEU A 57 -2.87 7.52 -25.21
N GLY A 58 -2.20 8.66 -24.94
CA GLY A 58 -2.58 9.97 -25.47
C GLY A 58 -3.59 10.75 -24.64
N TYR A 59 -3.91 10.29 -23.43
CA TYR A 59 -4.79 11.00 -22.50
C TYR A 59 -4.00 11.83 -21.49
N SER A 60 -4.58 12.92 -20.97
CA SER A 60 -4.00 13.64 -19.84
C SER A 60 -4.50 13.10 -18.50
N TRP A 61 -3.66 13.17 -17.48
CA TRP A 61 -4.04 12.77 -16.12
C TRP A 61 -5.19 13.63 -15.52
N PRO A 62 -5.19 14.97 -15.66
CA PRO A 62 -6.28 15.80 -15.13
C PRO A 62 -7.66 15.48 -15.72
N GLU A 63 -7.74 15.07 -16.99
CA GLU A 63 -9.00 14.66 -17.64
C GLU A 63 -9.59 13.39 -17.01
N LEU A 64 -8.74 12.49 -16.51
CA LEU A 64 -9.16 11.24 -15.88
C LEU A 64 -9.64 11.43 -14.43
N LYS A 65 -9.09 12.43 -13.72
CA LYS A 65 -9.44 12.73 -12.32
C LYS A 65 -10.88 13.24 -12.16
N ASN A 66 -11.44 13.85 -13.21
CA ASN A 66 -12.71 14.57 -13.16
C ASN A 66 -13.88 13.82 -13.83
N LYS A 67 -13.74 12.51 -14.05
CA LYS A 67 -14.83 11.63 -14.47
C LYS A 67 -15.29 10.79 -13.29
#